data_AF-A0A6L3T3U1-F1
#
_entry.id   AF-A0A6L3T3U1-F1
#
_cell.length_a   1.000
_cell.length_b   1.000
_cell.length_c   1.000
_cell.angle_alpha   90.00
_cell.angle_beta   90.00
_cell.angle_gamma   90.00
#
_symmetry.space_group_name_H-M   'P 1'
#
loop_
_entity.id
_entity.type
_entity.pdbx_description
1 polymer ?
#
loop_
_entity_poly.entity_id
_entity_poly.type
_entity_poly.pdbx_seq_one_letter_code
_entity_poly.pdbx_strand_id
1 'polypeptide(L)'
;MFTTRHALRALAFAAAATVAACSSDVNPLREAVTGAGYGAKPIAAPDFVAESRKPGGEFLPVGVSAPQRPIRAKSTEGQKALESELEGARSRNEAKSRAAEGVGRTTAKGLSAPKPAAAPAE
;
A
#
# COMPACT_ATOMS: atom_id res chain seq x y z
N MET A 1 -38.61 14.60 34.23
CA MET A 1 -37.60 13.55 33.96
C MET A 1 -37.21 13.39 32.48
N PHE A 2 -37.98 13.89 31.49
CA PHE A 2 -37.60 13.78 30.07
C PHE A 2 -36.50 14.77 29.65
N THR A 3 -36.46 15.97 30.24
CA THR A 3 -35.52 17.05 29.91
C THR A 3 -34.06 16.73 30.24
N THR A 4 -33.78 16.09 31.37
CA THR A 4 -32.41 15.71 31.76
C THR A 4 -31.80 14.65 30.86
N ARG A 5 -32.62 13.68 30.40
CA ARG A 5 -32.17 12.65 29.45
C ARG A 5 -31.87 13.21 28.06
N HIS A 6 -32.58 14.27 27.65
CA HIS A 6 -32.35 14.95 26.37
C HIS A 6 -31.12 15.86 26.45
N ALA A 7 -30.92 16.54 27.59
CA ALA A 7 -29.72 17.34 27.86
C ALA A 7 -28.45 16.47 27.88
N LEU A 8 -28.48 15.29 28.53
CA LEU A 8 -27.35 14.36 28.52
C LEU A 8 -27.05 13.82 27.12
N ARG A 9 -28.08 13.53 26.32
CA ARG A 9 -27.90 13.07 24.93
C ARG A 9 -27.31 14.17 24.04
N ALA A 10 -27.76 15.41 24.17
CA ALA A 10 -27.20 16.55 23.44
C ALA A 10 -25.73 16.79 23.82
N LEU A 11 -25.39 16.71 25.11
CA LEU A 11 -24.02 16.85 25.59
C LEU A 11 -23.11 15.71 25.08
N ALA A 12 -23.61 14.47 25.08
CA ALA A 12 -22.89 13.33 24.53
C ALA A 12 -22.67 13.45 23.01
N PHE A 13 -23.65 13.99 22.27
CA PHE A 13 -23.52 14.23 20.83
C PHE A 13 -22.52 15.34 20.52
N ALA A 14 -22.52 16.43 21.31
CA ALA A 14 -21.55 17.50 21.20
C ALA A 14 -20.12 17.01 21.53
N ALA A 15 -19.96 16.18 22.57
CA ALA A 15 -18.69 15.56 22.90
C ALA A 15 -18.20 14.56 21.82
N ALA A 16 -19.11 13.81 21.20
CA ALA A 16 -18.75 12.92 20.10
C ALA A 16 -18.32 13.71 18.85
N ALA A 17 -18.97 14.85 18.57
CA ALA A 17 -18.62 15.73 17.45
C ALA A 17 -17.23 16.37 17.61
N THR A 18 -16.84 16.75 18.85
CA THR A 18 -15.51 17.32 19.09
C THR A 18 -14.40 16.27 18.97
N VAL A 19 -14.64 15.01 19.35
CA VAL A 19 -13.65 13.92 19.21
C VAL A 19 -13.53 13.45 17.75
N ALA A 20 -14.62 13.41 16.99
CA ALA A 20 -14.60 13.10 15.55
C ALA A 20 -13.89 14.17 14.71
N ALA A 21 -13.86 15.42 15.20
CA ALA A 21 -13.11 16.50 14.57
C ALA A 21 -11.59 16.35 14.71
N CYS A 22 -11.09 15.60 15.69
CA CYS A 22 -9.64 15.48 15.92
C CYS A 22 -8.91 14.61 14.90
N SER A 23 -9.60 13.71 14.20
CA SER A 23 -9.00 12.80 13.19
C SER A 23 -9.53 13.04 11.77
N SER A 24 -10.34 14.07 11.56
CA SER A 24 -10.89 14.40 10.24
C SER A 24 -10.22 15.65 9.66
N ASP A 25 -10.16 15.73 8.33
CA ASP A 25 -9.63 16.88 7.60
C ASP A 25 -10.39 18.19 7.88
N VAL A 26 -11.55 18.13 8.56
CA VAL A 26 -12.39 19.26 8.96
C VAL A 26 -12.13 19.74 10.40
N ASN A 27 -10.96 19.42 10.98
CA ASN A 27 -10.60 19.85 12.33
C ASN A 27 -10.49 21.39 12.44
N PRO A 28 -11.37 22.07 13.21
CA PRO A 28 -11.32 23.53 13.34
C PRO A 28 -10.04 24.02 14.02
N LEU A 29 -9.39 23.19 14.85
CA LEU A 29 -8.09 23.53 15.45
C LEU A 29 -6.97 23.55 14.41
N ARG A 30 -7.03 22.69 13.39
CA ARG A 30 -6.03 22.67 12.31
C ARG A 30 -6.08 23.97 11.51
N GLU A 31 -7.27 24.46 11.21
CA GLU A 31 -7.47 25.72 10.48
C GLU A 31 -6.98 26.92 11.30
N ALA A 32 -7.27 26.96 12.61
CA ALA A 32 -6.76 27.98 13.51
C ALA A 32 -5.22 27.96 13.62
N VAL A 33 -4.62 26.77 13.71
CA VAL A 33 -3.18 26.58 13.87
C VAL A 33 -2.41 26.90 12.57
N THR A 34 -2.95 26.48 11.41
CA THR A 34 -2.38 26.82 10.10
C THR A 34 -2.55 28.32 9.77
N GLY A 35 -3.70 28.91 10.09
CA GLY A 35 -3.95 30.35 9.95
C GLY A 35 -3.06 31.22 10.85
N ALA A 36 -2.70 30.73 12.04
CA ALA A 36 -1.74 31.36 12.94
C ALA A 36 -0.26 31.16 12.51
N GLY A 37 0.00 30.47 11.41
CA GLY A 37 1.35 30.23 10.87
C GLY A 37 2.10 29.06 11.52
N TYR A 38 1.48 28.36 12.49
CA TYR A 38 2.05 27.22 13.20
C TYR A 38 1.58 25.88 12.62
N GLY A 39 1.55 25.74 11.30
CA GLY A 39 1.09 24.50 10.65
C GLY A 39 1.73 24.26 9.29
N ALA A 40 1.59 23.04 8.78
CA ALA A 40 2.02 22.73 7.42
C ALA A 40 1.32 23.68 6.43
N LYS A 41 2.12 24.49 5.72
CA LYS A 41 1.59 25.41 4.71
C LYS A 41 0.89 24.57 3.63
N PRO A 42 -0.32 24.95 3.20
CA PRO A 42 -0.94 24.31 2.05
C PRO A 42 -0.01 24.48 0.84
N ILE A 43 0.51 23.36 0.32
CA ILE A 43 1.32 23.37 -0.89
C ILE A 43 0.34 23.44 -2.06
N ALA A 44 0.38 24.54 -2.80
CA ALA A 44 -0.37 24.66 -4.04
C ALA A 44 0.07 23.54 -4.99
N ALA A 45 -0.90 22.88 -5.63
CA ALA A 45 -0.58 21.91 -6.66
C ALA A 45 0.11 22.61 -7.84
N PRO A 46 1.10 21.99 -8.49
CA PRO A 46 1.68 22.51 -9.73
C PRO A 46 0.61 22.72 -10.82
N ASP A 47 0.84 23.67 -11.73
CA ASP A 47 -0.16 24.07 -12.73
C ASP A 47 -0.69 22.90 -13.57
N PHE A 48 0.20 22.01 -14.03
CA PHE A 48 -0.21 20.83 -14.79
C PHE A 48 -1.12 19.88 -14.00
N VAL A 49 -1.00 19.85 -12.67
CA VAL A 49 -1.86 19.06 -11.77
C VAL A 49 -3.19 19.77 -11.56
N ALA A 50 -3.19 21.10 -11.44
CA ALA A 50 -4.42 21.88 -11.33
C ALA A 50 -5.26 21.78 -12.61
N GLU A 51 -4.63 21.85 -13.78
CA GLU A 51 -5.29 21.79 -15.09
C GLU A 51 -5.75 20.39 -15.49
N SER A 52 -5.01 19.34 -15.10
CA SER A 52 -5.38 17.95 -15.44
C SER A 52 -6.47 17.36 -14.54
N ARG A 53 -6.77 18.00 -13.40
CA ARG A 53 -7.86 17.56 -12.51
C ARG A 53 -9.20 17.80 -13.18
N LYS A 54 -10.01 16.74 -13.26
CA LYS A 54 -11.40 16.87 -13.70
C LYS A 54 -12.18 17.74 -12.71
N PRO A 55 -13.00 18.69 -13.18
CA PRO A 55 -13.87 19.48 -12.30
C PRO A 55 -14.83 18.55 -11.54
N GLY A 56 -14.95 18.76 -10.23
CA GLY A 56 -15.79 17.94 -9.33
C GLY A 56 -15.11 16.71 -8.72
N GLY A 57 -13.81 16.52 -8.94
CA GLY A 57 -13.02 15.41 -8.38
C GLY A 57 -12.16 15.82 -7.18
N GLU A 58 -12.77 16.26 -6.07
CA GLU A 58 -12.04 16.45 -4.79
C GLU A 58 -11.52 15.11 -4.22
N PHE A 59 -12.06 13.99 -4.70
CA PHE A 59 -11.75 12.65 -4.24
C PHE A 59 -11.63 11.69 -5.43
N LEU A 60 -10.46 11.06 -5.61
CA LEU A 60 -10.40 9.80 -6.35
C LEU A 60 -10.79 8.70 -5.36
N PRO A 61 -11.92 8.00 -5.55
CA PRO A 61 -12.29 6.94 -4.64
C PRO A 61 -11.37 5.74 -4.82
N VAL A 62 -10.29 5.73 -4.04
CA VAL A 62 -9.49 4.55 -3.82
C VAL A 62 -10.40 3.51 -3.17
N GLY A 63 -10.54 2.34 -3.82
CA GLY A 63 -11.43 1.27 -3.38
C GLY A 63 -12.77 1.18 -4.10
N VAL A 64 -13.11 2.08 -5.04
CA VAL A 64 -14.21 1.80 -5.98
C VAL A 64 -13.66 0.87 -7.06
N SER A 65 -13.95 -0.41 -6.88
CA SER A 65 -13.60 -1.43 -7.87
C SER A 65 -14.24 -1.05 -9.20
N ALA A 66 -13.44 -0.99 -10.26
CA ALA A 66 -13.95 -0.79 -11.61
C ALA A 66 -15.04 -1.84 -11.91
N PRO A 67 -16.06 -1.52 -12.74
CA PRO A 67 -17.05 -2.50 -13.14
C PRO A 67 -16.37 -3.78 -13.62
N GLN A 68 -16.78 -4.93 -13.08
CA GLN A 68 -16.18 -6.20 -13.46
C GLN A 68 -16.34 -6.40 -14.97
N ARG A 69 -15.22 -6.61 -15.66
CA ARG A 69 -15.24 -6.99 -17.07
C ARG A 69 -15.86 -8.37 -17.19
N PRO A 70 -16.71 -8.64 -18.20
CA PRO A 70 -17.21 -9.99 -18.44
C PRO A 70 -16.01 -10.91 -18.72
N ILE A 71 -15.82 -11.91 -17.86
CA ILE A 71 -14.78 -12.93 -18.03
C ILE A 71 -15.40 -14.23 -18.54
N ARG A 72 -14.80 -14.83 -19.57
CA ARG A 72 -15.17 -16.17 -20.02
C ARG A 72 -14.34 -17.19 -19.23
N ALA A 73 -15.00 -18.15 -18.60
CA ALA A 73 -14.33 -19.30 -18.00
C ALA A 73 -13.50 -20.04 -19.06
N LYS A 74 -12.25 -20.37 -18.73
CA LYS A 74 -11.39 -21.21 -19.59
C LYS A 74 -12.04 -22.59 -19.74
N SER A 75 -12.01 -23.16 -20.94
CA SER A 75 -12.45 -24.54 -21.18
C SER A 75 -11.62 -25.52 -20.36
N THR A 76 -12.17 -26.70 -20.06
CA THR A 76 -11.46 -27.78 -19.35
C THR A 76 -10.18 -28.20 -20.07
N GLU A 77 -10.20 -28.25 -21.40
CA GLU A 77 -9.02 -28.50 -22.23
C GLU A 77 -7.98 -27.39 -22.09
N GLY A 78 -8.39 -26.12 -22.13
CA GLY A 78 -7.47 -24.99 -21.94
C GLY A 78 -6.85 -24.93 -20.53
N GLN A 79 -7.56 -25.43 -19.53
CA GLN A 79 -7.01 -25.57 -18.17
C GLN A 79 -5.93 -26.67 -18.11
N LYS A 80 -6.20 -27.85 -18.70
CA LYS A 80 -5.22 -28.95 -18.75
C LYS A 80 -3.97 -28.59 -19.56
N ALA A 81 -4.14 -27.89 -20.68
CA ALA A 81 -3.02 -27.42 -21.48
C ALA A 81 -2.12 -26.46 -20.68
N LEU A 82 -2.73 -25.52 -19.95
CA LEU A 82 -2.02 -24.58 -19.08
C LEU A 82 -1.28 -25.30 -17.94
N GLU A 83 -1.93 -26.29 -17.32
CA GLU A 83 -1.30 -27.10 -16.26
C GLU A 83 -0.06 -27.83 -16.77
N SER A 84 -0.14 -28.45 -17.95
CA SER A 84 1.00 -29.10 -18.59
C SER A 84 2.14 -28.11 -18.91
N GLU A 85 1.80 -26.90 -19.37
CA GLU A 85 2.79 -25.86 -19.65
C GLU A 85 3.51 -25.41 -18.38
N LEU A 86 2.76 -25.19 -17.29
CA LEU A 86 3.30 -24.77 -15.99
C LEU A 86 4.19 -25.84 -15.37
N GLU A 87 3.79 -27.11 -15.41
CA GLU A 87 4.62 -28.21 -14.90
C GLU A 87 5.90 -28.40 -15.75
N GLY A 88 5.78 -28.21 -17.07
CA GLY A 88 6.93 -28.14 -17.97
C GLY A 88 7.88 -26.98 -17.63
N ALA A 89 7.35 -25.81 -17.28
CA ALA A 89 8.16 -24.67 -16.86
C ALA A 89 8.86 -24.93 -15.52
N ARG A 90 8.14 -25.53 -14.56
CA ARG A 90 8.68 -25.90 -13.25
C ARG A 90 9.86 -26.85 -13.38
N SER A 91 9.69 -27.97 -14.09
CA SER A 91 10.75 -28.96 -14.29
C SER A 91 12.01 -28.37 -14.94
N ARG A 92 11.85 -27.48 -15.94
CA ARG A 92 12.97 -26.74 -16.55
C ARG A 92 13.69 -25.84 -15.54
N ASN A 93 12.96 -25.14 -14.69
CA ASN A 93 13.55 -24.27 -13.67
C ASN A 93 14.30 -25.09 -12.62
N GLU A 94 13.72 -26.19 -12.14
CA GLU A 94 14.38 -27.09 -11.18
C GLU A 94 15.66 -27.72 -11.76
N ALA A 95 15.67 -28.07 -13.05
CA ALA A 95 16.88 -28.55 -13.71
C ALA A 95 17.97 -27.46 -13.78
N LYS A 96 17.59 -26.22 -14.14
CA LYS A 96 18.52 -25.08 -14.16
C LYS A 96 19.06 -24.76 -12.77
N SER A 97 18.23 -24.78 -11.74
CA SER A 97 18.67 -24.57 -10.34
C SER A 97 19.67 -25.62 -9.90
N ARG A 98 19.40 -26.91 -10.18
CA ARG A 98 20.35 -28.00 -9.88
C ARG A 98 21.68 -27.84 -10.60
N ALA A 99 21.66 -27.40 -11.87
CA ALA A 99 22.88 -27.11 -12.61
C ALA A 99 23.66 -25.95 -11.98
N ALA A 100 22.98 -24.85 -11.62
CA ALA A 100 23.58 -23.70 -10.95
C ALA A 100 24.18 -24.06 -9.58
N GLU A 101 23.49 -24.86 -8.78
CA GLU A 101 24.02 -25.38 -7.49
C GLU A 101 25.26 -26.26 -7.69
N GLY A 102 25.31 -27.05 -8.77
CA GLY A 102 26.49 -27.83 -9.13
C GLY A 102 27.70 -26.93 -9.39
N VAL A 103 27.51 -25.88 -10.20
CA VAL A 103 28.56 -24.88 -10.52
C VAL A 103 28.98 -24.10 -9.27
N GLY A 104 28.03 -23.72 -8.41
CA GLY A 104 28.33 -23.03 -7.16
C GLY A 104 29.19 -23.89 -6.22
N ARG A 105 28.88 -25.19 -6.09
CA ARG A 105 29.65 -26.12 -5.27
C ARG A 105 31.07 -26.36 -5.79
N THR A 106 31.25 -26.46 -7.10
CA THR A 106 32.60 -26.63 -7.68
C THR A 106 33.44 -25.36 -7.54
N THR A 107 32.81 -24.19 -7.68
CA THR A 107 33.48 -22.89 -7.52
C THR A 107 33.87 -22.62 -6.07
N ALA A 108 32.97 -22.90 -5.11
CA ALA A 108 33.26 -22.75 -3.68
C ALA A 108 34.40 -23.67 -3.19
N LYS A 109 34.54 -24.88 -3.77
CA LYS A 109 35.64 -25.80 -3.42
C LYS A 109 37.02 -25.32 -3.89
N GLY A 110 37.06 -24.44 -4.91
CA GLY A 110 38.30 -23.85 -5.43
C GLY A 110 38.72 -22.54 -4.77
N LEU A 111 37.86 -21.94 -3.93
CA LEU A 111 38.14 -20.68 -3.24
C LEU A 111 38.57 -20.98 -1.80
N SER A 112 39.84 -20.74 -1.47
CA SER A 112 40.26 -20.67 -0.07
C SER A 112 39.59 -19.47 0.61
N ALA A 113 39.06 -19.67 1.81
CA ALA A 113 38.38 -18.61 2.57
C ALA A 113 39.25 -17.34 2.66
N PRO A 114 38.70 -16.15 2.39
CA PRO A 114 39.43 -14.91 2.61
C PRO A 114 39.79 -14.81 4.09
N LYS A 115 41.08 -14.56 4.37
CA LYS A 115 41.59 -14.33 5.73
C LYS A 115 40.76 -13.20 6.36
N PRO A 116 40.12 -13.42 7.52
CA PRO A 116 39.38 -12.36 8.20
C PRO A 116 40.33 -11.20 8.47
N ALA A 117 39.98 -10.01 7.96
CA ALA A 117 40.68 -8.78 8.34
C ALA A 117 40.51 -8.60 9.85
N ALA A 118 41.63 -8.43 10.56
CA ALA A 118 41.62 -8.20 12.00
C ALA A 118 40.71 -7.00 12.30
N ALA A 119 39.74 -7.20 13.19
CA ALA A 119 38.89 -6.12 13.67
C ALA A 119 39.78 -5.02 14.27
N PRO A 120 39.52 -3.74 13.97
CA PRO A 120 40.25 -2.65 14.61
C PRO A 120 40.00 -2.70 16.12
N ALA A 121 41.09 -2.61 16.87
CA ALA A 121 41.05 -2.46 18.31
C ALA A 121 40.70 -1.01 18.67
N GLU A 122 39.76 -0.88 19.59
CA GLU A 122 39.30 0.32 20.35
C GLU A 122 38.49 1.39 19.60
#